data_AF-A0A8S7UBT7-F1
#
_entry.id   AF-A0A8S7UBT7-F1
#
_cell.length_a   1.000
_cell.length_b   1.000
_cell.length_c   1.000
_cell.angle_alpha   90.00
_cell.angle_beta   90.00
_cell.angle_gamma   90.00
#
_symmetry.space_group_name_H-M   'P 1'
#
loop_
_entity.id
_entity.type
_entity.pdbx_description
1 polymer ?
#
loop_
_entity_poly.entity_id
_entity_poly.type
_entity_poly.pdbx_seq_one_letter_code
_entity_poly.pdbx_strand_id
1 'polypeptide(L)'
;MSNQIPERLINFTVYGEGNRIIGVADAKLPSIEMMTETVSGAGIAGELESGTLGHFKPMTVSLKWRTLTSAGTKLFLSSSHQVDFRGSQQVYDAGTGKYKTVP
;
A
#
# COMPACT_ATOMS: atom_id res chain seq x y z
N MET A 1 29.06 -6.85 7.55
CA MET A 1 27.59 -7.09 7.53
C MET A 1 26.90 -5.75 7.59
N SER A 2 26.04 -5.43 6.62
CA SER A 2 25.28 -4.18 6.57
C SER A 2 24.14 -4.26 7.59
N ASN A 3 24.34 -3.70 8.80
CA ASN A 3 23.32 -3.65 9.84
C ASN A 3 22.37 -2.47 9.54
N GLN A 4 21.43 -2.69 8.62
CA GLN A 4 20.46 -1.69 8.17
C GLN A 4 19.18 -1.81 9.01
N ILE A 5 18.88 -0.78 9.78
CA ILE A 5 17.68 -0.67 10.61
C ILE A 5 16.70 0.27 9.88
N PRO A 6 15.60 -0.25 9.30
CA PRO A 6 14.55 0.59 8.73
C PRO A 6 13.84 1.35 9.84
N GLU A 7 13.83 2.68 9.78
CA GLU A 7 13.27 3.51 10.85
C GLU A 7 11.90 4.07 10.51
N ARG A 8 11.80 4.82 9.40
CA ARG A 8 10.63 5.66 9.13
C ARG A 8 10.46 5.94 7.64
N LEU A 9 9.23 6.12 7.20
CA LEU A 9 8.92 6.66 5.88
C LEU A 9 9.14 8.19 5.93
N ILE A 10 10.02 8.73 5.10
CA ILE A 10 10.34 10.17 5.10
C ILE A 10 9.47 10.92 4.11
N ASN A 11 9.24 10.32 2.95
CA ASN A 11 8.54 10.98 1.86
C ASN A 11 7.80 9.95 1.04
N PHE A 12 6.67 10.35 0.46
CA PHE A 12 5.94 9.50 -0.45
C PHE A 12 5.43 10.33 -1.64
N THR A 13 5.17 9.64 -2.74
CA THR A 13 4.67 10.23 -3.96
C THR A 13 3.71 9.28 -4.63
N VAL A 14 2.64 9.84 -5.17
CA VAL A 14 1.69 9.11 -5.98
C VAL A 14 1.91 9.49 -7.45
N TYR A 15 1.95 8.50 -8.32
CA TYR A 15 1.96 8.68 -9.76
C TYR A 15 0.63 8.18 -10.32
N GLY A 16 0.11 8.85 -11.34
CA GLY A 16 -1.07 8.43 -12.09
C GLY A 16 -0.73 8.38 -13.56
N GLU A 17 -0.99 7.23 -14.21
CA GLU A 17 -0.74 7.03 -15.65
C GLU A 17 0.71 7.42 -16.06
N GLY A 18 1.68 7.09 -15.19
CA GLY A 18 3.10 7.41 -15.39
C GLY A 18 3.49 8.87 -15.09
N ASN A 19 2.54 9.77 -14.82
CA ASN A 19 2.83 11.15 -14.47
C ASN A 19 2.78 11.39 -12.95
N ARG A 20 3.65 12.26 -12.45
CA ARG A 20 3.71 12.55 -11.01
C ARG A 20 2.47 13.33 -10.57
N ILE A 21 1.67 12.76 -9.67
CA ILE A 21 0.56 13.48 -9.03
C ILE A 21 1.12 14.25 -7.85
N ILE A 22 1.11 15.57 -7.97
CA ILE A 22 1.51 16.49 -6.91
C ILE A 22 0.26 16.84 -6.10
N GLY A 23 0.37 16.79 -4.76
CA GLY A 23 -0.67 17.29 -3.85
C GLY A 23 -1.36 16.25 -2.96
N VAL A 24 -0.95 14.97 -2.99
CA VAL A 24 -1.41 13.98 -2.01
C VAL A 24 -0.77 14.25 -0.66
N ALA A 25 -1.60 14.50 0.34
CA ALA A 25 -1.22 14.76 1.73
C ALA A 25 -1.10 13.46 2.53
N ASP A 26 -2.01 12.52 2.29
CA ASP A 26 -2.03 11.20 2.94
C ASP A 26 -2.58 10.15 1.97
N ALA A 27 -2.00 8.96 1.99
CA ALA A 27 -2.49 7.79 1.26
C ALA A 27 -2.71 6.63 2.24
N LYS A 28 -3.96 6.18 2.37
CA LYS A 28 -4.30 4.97 3.11
C LYS A 28 -4.32 3.81 2.14
N LEU A 29 -3.29 2.98 2.22
CA LEU A 29 -3.17 1.75 1.45
C LEU A 29 -4.29 0.75 1.85
N PRO A 30 -4.73 -0.09 0.91
CA PRO A 30 -5.81 -1.03 1.19
C PRO A 30 -5.31 -2.13 2.12
N SER A 31 -6.22 -2.62 2.98
CA SER A 31 -5.97 -3.87 3.71
C SER A 31 -6.08 -5.03 2.74
N ILE A 32 -5.06 -5.90 2.71
CA ILE A 32 -5.10 -7.12 1.93
C ILE A 32 -5.66 -8.21 2.83
N GLU A 33 -6.93 -8.54 2.62
CA GLU A 33 -7.60 -9.63 3.32
C GLU A 33 -7.94 -10.75 2.33
N MET A 34 -7.55 -11.97 2.69
CA MET A 34 -7.97 -13.16 1.95
C MET A 34 -9.46 -13.41 2.19
N MET A 35 -10.16 -13.84 1.15
CA MET A 35 -11.51 -14.36 1.31
C MET A 35 -11.40 -15.71 2.02
N THR A 36 -12.02 -15.83 3.19
CA THR A 36 -12.09 -17.07 3.96
C THR A 36 -13.39 -17.78 3.63
N GLU A 37 -13.30 -19.07 3.31
CA GLU A 37 -14.48 -19.95 3.26
C GLU A 37 -14.45 -20.86 4.48
N THR A 38 -15.58 -20.88 5.19
CA THR A 38 -15.75 -21.75 6.35
C THR A 38 -16.10 -23.14 5.85
N VAL A 39 -15.17 -24.09 5.98
CA VAL A 39 -15.42 -25.49 5.59
C VAL A 39 -15.92 -26.25 6.81
N SER A 40 -17.18 -26.70 6.77
CA SER A 40 -17.77 -27.58 7.77
C SER A 40 -18.21 -28.90 7.11
N GLY A 41 -17.86 -30.03 7.72
CA GLY A 41 -18.12 -31.37 7.19
C GLY A 41 -18.17 -32.43 8.29
N ALA A 42 -18.90 -33.52 8.05
CA ALA A 42 -19.03 -34.62 9.01
C ALA A 42 -17.65 -35.24 9.31
N GLY A 43 -17.22 -35.17 10.57
CA GLY A 43 -15.91 -35.63 11.03
C GLY A 43 -14.90 -34.51 11.34
N ILE A 44 -15.24 -33.24 11.10
CA ILE A 44 -14.42 -32.10 11.55
C ILE A 44 -14.96 -31.65 12.91
N ALA A 45 -14.12 -31.76 13.96
CA ALA A 45 -14.42 -31.24 15.29
C ALA A 45 -14.16 -29.72 15.36
N GLY A 46 -15.01 -28.93 14.69
CA GLY A 46 -14.94 -27.47 14.67
C GLY A 46 -15.16 -26.86 13.28
N GLU A 47 -15.12 -25.54 13.19
CA GLU A 47 -15.11 -24.78 11.93
C GLU A 47 -13.65 -24.54 11.52
N LEU A 48 -13.25 -25.01 10.33
CA LEU A 48 -11.95 -24.68 9.77
C LEU A 48 -12.13 -23.48 8.82
N GLU A 49 -11.57 -22.33 9.20
CA GLU A 49 -11.42 -21.21 8.26
C GLU A 49 -10.20 -21.47 7.38
N SER A 50 -10.45 -21.91 6.14
CA SER A 50 -9.40 -21.97 5.14
C SER A 50 -9.57 -20.77 4.21
N GLY A 51 -8.53 -19.93 4.11
CA GLY A 51 -8.47 -18.90 3.08
C GLY A 51 -8.59 -19.54 1.70
N THR A 52 -9.51 -19.06 0.87
CA THR A 52 -9.59 -19.47 -0.54
C THR A 52 -8.34 -18.94 -1.24
N LEU A 53 -7.44 -19.84 -1.62
CA LEU A 53 -6.14 -19.50 -2.18
C LEU A 53 -6.30 -18.62 -3.43
N GLY A 54 -5.75 -17.40 -3.39
CA GLY A 54 -5.77 -16.46 -4.52
C GLY A 54 -6.98 -15.53 -4.58
N HIS A 55 -7.98 -15.69 -3.71
CA HIS A 55 -9.12 -14.77 -3.64
C HIS A 55 -8.90 -13.71 -2.57
N PHE A 56 -8.84 -12.44 -3.00
CA PHE A 56 -8.77 -11.30 -2.12
C PHE A 56 -10.11 -10.57 -2.10
N LYS A 57 -10.48 -10.04 -0.93
CA LYS A 57 -11.64 -9.16 -0.82
C LYS A 57 -11.41 -7.87 -1.62
N PRO A 58 -12.48 -7.19 -2.07
CA PRO A 58 -12.38 -5.88 -2.69
C PRO A 58 -11.55 -4.91 -1.84
N MET A 59 -10.52 -4.33 -2.45
CA MET A 59 -9.58 -3.42 -1.79
C MET A 59 -10.02 -1.98 -2.01
N THR A 60 -10.05 -1.18 -0.93
CA THR A 60 -10.36 0.26 -1.00
C THR A 60 -9.12 1.07 -0.65
N VAL A 61 -8.74 1.98 -1.56
CA VAL A 61 -7.64 2.94 -1.34
C VAL A 61 -8.23 4.31 -1.05
N SER A 62 -7.76 4.99 -0.01
CA SER A 62 -8.19 6.36 0.29
C SER A 62 -7.03 7.34 0.11
N LEU A 63 -7.24 8.31 -0.77
CA LEU A 63 -6.28 9.37 -1.08
C LEU A 63 -6.83 10.69 -0.53
N LYS A 64 -6.01 11.42 0.24
CA LYS A 64 -6.36 12.75 0.74
C LYS A 64 -5.46 13.79 0.06
N TRP A 65 -6.07 14.76 -0.60
CA TRP A 65 -5.34 15.87 -1.22
C TRP A 65 -5.38 17.10 -0.33
N ARG A 66 -4.27 17.86 -0.29
CA ARG A 66 -4.22 19.15 0.42
C ARG A 66 -4.89 20.27 -0.37
N THR A 67 -4.88 20.17 -1.69
CA THR A 67 -5.42 21.17 -2.61
C THR A 67 -5.86 20.46 -3.89
N LEU A 68 -6.89 20.99 -4.56
CA LEU A 68 -7.31 20.52 -5.87
C LEU A 68 -6.18 20.75 -6.88
N THR A 69 -5.69 19.68 -7.49
CA THR A 69 -4.72 19.73 -8.58
C THR A 69 -5.35 19.15 -9.84
N SER A 70 -5.02 19.70 -11.00
CA SER A 70 -5.55 19.22 -12.29
C SER A 70 -5.28 17.73 -12.52
N ALA A 71 -4.14 17.23 -12.04
CA ALA A 71 -3.81 15.80 -12.05
C ALA A 71 -4.70 14.98 -11.11
N GLY A 72 -5.01 15.48 -9.92
CA GLY A 72 -5.97 14.84 -9.01
C GLY A 72 -7.39 14.82 -9.57
N THR A 73 -7.82 15.87 -10.28
CA THR A 73 -9.14 15.93 -10.91
C THR A 73 -9.36 14.83 -11.96
N LYS A 74 -8.29 14.37 -12.64
CA LYS A 74 -8.40 13.27 -13.61
C LYS A 74 -8.78 11.94 -12.97
N LEU A 75 -8.45 11.72 -11.70
CA LEU A 75 -8.84 10.53 -10.94
C LEU A 75 -10.34 10.50 -10.59
N PHE A 76 -11.07 11.60 -10.77
CA PHE A 76 -12.53 11.63 -10.57
C PHE A 76 -13.31 11.14 -11.80
N LEU A 77 -12.66 11.02 -12.97
CA LEU A 77 -13.33 10.41 -14.12
C LEU A 77 -13.68 8.95 -13.79
N SER A 78 -14.86 8.47 -14.18
CA SER A 78 -15.21 7.05 -14.07
C SER A 78 -14.54 6.24 -15.18
N SER A 79 -13.21 6.16 -15.12
CA SER A 79 -12.36 5.37 -16.01
C SER A 79 -11.42 4.50 -15.19
N SER A 80 -10.78 3.52 -15.83
CA SER A 80 -9.67 2.81 -15.20
C SER A 80 -8.50 3.77 -15.04
N HIS A 81 -7.93 3.86 -13.84
CA HIS A 81 -6.71 4.62 -13.58
C HIS A 81 -5.62 3.70 -13.07
N GLN A 82 -4.42 3.86 -13.61
CA GLN A 82 -3.23 3.29 -13.02
C GLN A 82 -2.66 4.26 -11.99
N VAL A 83 -2.49 3.80 -10.75
CA VAL A 83 -1.94 4.60 -9.65
C VAL A 83 -0.76 3.86 -9.02
N ASP A 84 0.41 4.50 -8.99
CA ASP A 84 1.61 3.95 -8.36
C ASP A 84 1.96 4.75 -7.10
N PHE A 85 2.11 4.04 -5.98
CA PHE A 85 2.56 4.61 -4.72
C PHE A 85 4.04 4.32 -4.53
N ARG A 86 4.86 5.36 -4.36
CA ARG A 86 6.29 5.23 -4.07
C ARG A 86 6.60 5.94 -2.77
N GLY A 87 7.35 5.28 -1.89
CA GLY A 87 7.66 5.78 -0.57
C GLY A 87 9.15 5.62 -0.28
N SER A 88 9.83 6.70 0.10
CA SER A 88 11.22 6.63 0.50
C SER A 88 11.35 6.38 2.00
N GLN A 89 12.02 5.28 2.33
CA GLN A 89 12.28 4.84 3.69
C GLN A 89 13.66 5.29 4.16
N GLN A 90 13.70 5.86 5.38
CA GLN A 90 14.94 6.06 6.11
C GLN A 90 15.43 4.74 6.66
N VAL A 91 16.68 4.44 6.38
CA VAL A 91 17.38 3.28 6.91
C VAL A 91 18.63 3.77 7.62
N TYR A 92 18.77 3.39 8.88
CA TYR A 92 19.98 3.64 9.66
C TYR A 92 20.98 2.51 9.44
N ASP A 93 22.16 2.83 8.93
CA ASP A 93 23.25 1.87 8.76
C ASP A 93 24.12 1.86 10.02
N ALA A 94 23.84 0.92 10.93
CA ALA A 94 24.55 0.73 12.19
C ALA A 94 26.00 0.23 12.01
N GLY A 95 26.43 -0.12 10.78
CA GLY A 95 27.83 -0.41 10.48
C GLY A 95 28.66 0.84 10.17
N THR A 96 28.03 1.90 9.67
CA THR A 96 28.71 3.16 9.30
C THR A 96 28.23 4.38 10.10
N GLY A 97 27.23 4.22 10.96
CA GLY A 97 26.63 5.29 11.78
C GLY A 97 25.89 6.34 10.96
N LYS A 98 25.54 6.05 9.70
CA LYS A 98 24.93 7.02 8.78
C LYS A 98 23.50 6.66 8.44
N TYR A 99 22.66 7.68 8.32
CA TYR A 99 21.32 7.54 7.73
C TYR A 99 21.43 7.53 6.21
N LYS A 100 20.77 6.56 5.58
CA LYS A 100 20.61 6.46 4.13
C LYS A 100 19.12 6.42 3.80
N THR A 101 18.74 7.04 2.69
CA THR A 101 17.37 6.98 2.18
C THR A 101 17.31 5.95 1.06
N VAL A 102 16.42 4.98 1.21
CA VAL A 102 16.13 3.98 0.18
C VAL A 102 14.78 4.35 -0.45
N PRO A 103 14.67 4.43 -1.78
CA PRO A 103 13.42 4.73 -2.48
C PRO A 103 12.46 3.55 -2.54
#